data_AF-A0AAU9UGG7-F1
#
_entry.id   AF-A0AAU9UGG7-F1
#
_cell.length_a   1.000
_cell.length_b   1.000
_cell.length_c   1.000
_cell.angle_alpha   90.00
_cell.angle_beta   90.00
_cell.angle_gamma   90.00
#
_symmetry.space_group_name_H-M   'P 1'
#
loop_
_entity.id
_entity.type
_entity.pdbx_description
1 polymer ?
#
loop_
_entity_poly.entity_id
_entity_poly.type
_entity_poly.pdbx_seq_one_letter_code
_entity_poly.pdbx_strand_id
1 'polypeptide(L)'
;MRLIRYRKSEEDREVRLNAIRTNHIRTLASEKPTPRESRLCIQRALTAASRSRESIEGREAWLSADQERHALSRESETFNQRESHLSSQRILTATLRSQESLEEREAHLSADRERHALSCESETFTERELRLSSQRILTAPLRSQESIEEREARLSANLERHTLSREMESLSERERRRTEERIGNMRQIETAEQRQSRLGADRARYHVNRFITGEADESLEYYVTNIIMPWENKKKAGFMYSSRIDYASYASVGCMTEICNFCDALKWKKEANGMCCSSGKVVVQNFQDPPNIIKTLINGNHPQSKHFLNNIRSYNSAFQMTSFGAKQITEAPFKPTFKVQGQVYHLIGSLLPDNEHRFLQIYFISNYTEQQNIRNRNFPQLDGLLISELQNMLHQVNR
;
A
#
# COMPACT_ATOMS: atom_id res chain seq x y z
N MET A 1 11.70 -24.70 -78.75
CA MET A 1 11.56 -23.33 -78.21
C MET A 1 10.80 -23.38 -76.89
N ARG A 2 11.48 -23.18 -75.75
CA ARG A 2 10.82 -23.00 -74.44
C ARG A 2 10.37 -21.54 -74.34
N LEU A 3 9.07 -21.30 -74.25
CA LEU A 3 8.49 -19.97 -74.02
C LEU A 3 8.91 -19.48 -72.63
N ILE A 4 9.80 -18.49 -72.60
CA ILE A 4 10.19 -17.75 -71.41
C ILE A 4 8.96 -16.96 -70.96
N ARG A 5 8.41 -17.28 -69.78
CA ARG A 5 7.36 -16.46 -69.15
C ARG A 5 7.95 -15.08 -68.87
N TYR A 6 7.46 -14.08 -69.61
CA TYR A 6 7.76 -12.67 -69.38
C TYR A 6 7.50 -12.32 -67.91
N ARG A 7 8.49 -11.76 -67.21
CA ARG A 7 8.30 -11.19 -65.87
C ARG A 7 7.30 -10.04 -66.02
N LYS A 8 6.06 -10.26 -65.57
CA LYS A 8 5.03 -9.21 -65.50
C LYS A 8 5.51 -8.12 -64.55
N SER A 9 5.42 -6.85 -64.97
CA SER A 9 5.71 -5.71 -64.09
C SER A 9 4.65 -5.61 -62.99
N GLU A 10 4.98 -4.95 -61.89
CA GLU A 10 4.01 -4.72 -60.80
C GLU A 10 2.85 -3.83 -61.28
N GLU A 11 3.10 -2.90 -62.20
CA GLU A 11 2.09 -2.07 -62.87
C GLU A 11 1.09 -2.92 -63.69
N ASP A 12 1.58 -3.89 -64.48
CA ASP A 12 0.71 -4.80 -65.26
C ASP A 12 -0.14 -5.71 -64.36
N ARG A 13 0.36 -5.99 -63.15
CA ARG A 13 -0.39 -6.72 -62.13
C ARG A 13 -1.47 -5.82 -61.53
N GLU A 14 -1.14 -4.60 -61.18
CA GLU A 14 -2.06 -3.65 -60.56
C GLU A 14 -3.21 -3.26 -61.49
N VAL A 15 -2.92 -2.98 -62.78
CA VAL A 15 -3.95 -2.72 -63.80
C VAL A 15 -4.92 -3.88 -63.91
N ARG A 16 -4.42 -5.13 -63.91
CA ARG A 16 -5.27 -6.32 -63.97
C ARG A 16 -6.13 -6.47 -62.71
N LEU A 17 -5.55 -6.26 -61.53
CA LEU A 17 -6.29 -6.33 -60.27
C LEU A 17 -7.38 -5.25 -60.21
N ASN A 18 -7.10 -4.05 -60.71
CA ASN A 18 -8.09 -2.97 -60.79
C ASN A 18 -9.20 -3.28 -61.81
N ALA A 19 -8.88 -3.89 -62.96
CA ALA A 19 -9.90 -4.36 -63.91
C ALA A 19 -10.81 -5.46 -63.31
N ILE A 20 -10.24 -6.37 -62.50
CA ILE A 20 -11.03 -7.39 -61.79
C ILE A 20 -11.92 -6.74 -60.72
N ARG A 21 -11.38 -5.81 -59.92
CA ARG A 21 -12.15 -5.08 -58.89
C ARG A 21 -13.31 -4.31 -59.51
N THR A 22 -13.08 -3.59 -60.61
CA THR A 22 -14.12 -2.79 -61.27
C THR A 22 -15.24 -3.65 -61.85
N ASN A 23 -14.90 -4.77 -62.51
CA ASN A 23 -15.89 -5.74 -62.96
C ASN A 23 -16.66 -6.37 -61.79
N HIS A 24 -15.98 -6.72 -60.69
CA HIS A 24 -16.63 -7.25 -59.50
C HIS A 24 -17.62 -6.25 -58.90
N ILE A 25 -17.23 -4.98 -58.72
CA ILE A 25 -18.10 -3.91 -58.23
C ILE A 25 -19.32 -3.75 -59.14
N ARG A 26 -19.14 -3.76 -60.48
CA ARG A 26 -20.25 -3.67 -61.43
C ARG A 26 -21.23 -4.83 -61.28
N THR A 27 -20.72 -6.04 -61.06
CA THR A 27 -21.54 -7.25 -60.89
C THR A 27 -22.32 -7.22 -59.57
N LEU A 28 -21.72 -6.70 -58.50
CA LEU A 28 -22.39 -6.50 -57.21
C LEU A 28 -23.44 -5.39 -57.26
N ALA A 29 -23.19 -4.31 -58.02
CA ALA A 29 -24.12 -3.19 -58.15
C ALA A 29 -25.41 -3.56 -58.90
N SER A 30 -25.33 -4.52 -59.84
CA SER A 30 -26.50 -5.04 -60.57
C SER A 30 -27.13 -6.29 -59.94
N GLU A 31 -26.64 -6.71 -58.75
CA GLU A 31 -27.11 -7.91 -58.06
C GLU A 31 -28.50 -7.71 -57.46
N LYS A 32 -29.42 -8.63 -57.77
CA LYS A 32 -30.77 -8.63 -57.18
C LYS A 32 -30.73 -9.05 -55.70
N PRO A 33 -31.75 -8.72 -54.88
CA PRO A 33 -31.77 -9.05 -53.45
C PRO A 33 -31.60 -10.56 -53.13
N THR A 34 -32.26 -11.44 -53.87
CA THR A 34 -32.24 -12.89 -53.57
C THR A 34 -30.89 -13.58 -53.89
N PRO A 35 -30.20 -13.32 -55.03
CA PRO A 35 -28.82 -13.77 -55.21
C PRO A 35 -27.85 -13.16 -54.20
N ARG A 36 -28.03 -11.87 -53.85
CA ARG A 36 -27.21 -11.18 -52.85
C ARG A 36 -27.29 -11.85 -51.49
N GLU A 37 -28.48 -12.19 -51.03
CA GLU A 37 -28.69 -12.91 -49.76
C GLU A 37 -28.06 -14.30 -49.79
N SER A 38 -28.20 -15.03 -50.89
CA SER A 38 -27.58 -16.36 -51.07
C SER A 38 -26.06 -16.28 -50.99
N ARG A 39 -25.46 -15.29 -51.66
CA ARG A 39 -24.00 -15.04 -51.61
C ARG A 39 -23.54 -14.65 -50.21
N LEU A 40 -24.27 -13.76 -49.52
CA LEU A 40 -23.95 -13.37 -48.14
C LEU A 40 -24.11 -14.55 -47.16
N CYS A 41 -25.09 -15.42 -47.37
CA CYS A 41 -25.28 -16.63 -46.58
C CYS A 41 -24.08 -17.58 -46.71
N ILE A 42 -23.62 -17.83 -47.95
CA ILE A 42 -22.40 -18.62 -48.21
C ILE A 42 -21.18 -17.96 -47.55
N GLN A 43 -21.03 -16.63 -47.67
CA GLN A 43 -19.92 -15.91 -47.04
C GLN A 43 -19.92 -16.00 -45.52
N ARG A 44 -21.11 -15.91 -44.88
CA ARG A 44 -21.27 -16.08 -43.43
C ARG A 44 -20.88 -17.49 -43.01
N ALA A 45 -21.33 -18.52 -43.75
CA ALA A 45 -21.01 -19.91 -43.48
C ALA A 45 -19.50 -20.20 -43.60
N LEU A 46 -18.85 -19.67 -44.64
CA LEU A 46 -17.40 -19.80 -44.83
C LEU A 46 -16.63 -19.09 -43.70
N THR A 47 -17.05 -17.89 -43.33
CA THR A 47 -16.45 -17.15 -42.21
C THR A 47 -16.59 -17.93 -40.90
N ALA A 48 -17.79 -18.46 -40.61
CA ALA A 48 -18.04 -19.25 -39.41
C ALA A 48 -17.18 -20.53 -39.37
N ALA A 49 -17.06 -21.23 -40.50
CA ALA A 49 -16.22 -22.43 -40.62
C ALA A 49 -14.72 -22.14 -40.54
N SER A 50 -14.29 -20.91 -40.86
CA SER A 50 -12.92 -20.45 -40.64
C SER A 50 -12.67 -20.13 -39.17
N ARG A 51 -13.63 -19.44 -38.52
CA ARG A 51 -13.56 -19.09 -37.08
C ARG A 51 -13.57 -20.30 -36.17
N SER A 52 -14.32 -21.36 -36.52
CA SER A 52 -14.35 -22.58 -35.71
C SER A 52 -13.05 -23.38 -35.73
N ARG A 53 -12.17 -23.13 -36.70
CA ARG A 53 -10.86 -23.78 -36.87
C ARG A 53 -9.69 -22.87 -36.51
N GLU A 54 -9.97 -21.69 -35.98
CA GLU A 54 -8.96 -20.67 -35.65
C GLU A 54 -8.18 -21.07 -34.37
N SER A 55 -6.87 -20.86 -34.39
CA SER A 55 -6.03 -21.03 -33.19
C SER A 55 -6.29 -19.89 -32.20
N ILE A 56 -5.94 -20.09 -30.93
CA ILE A 56 -6.05 -19.05 -29.89
C ILE A 56 -5.23 -17.81 -30.28
N GLU A 57 -3.98 -18.00 -30.70
CA GLU A 57 -3.10 -16.90 -31.17
C GLU A 57 -3.68 -16.18 -32.40
N GLY A 58 -4.24 -16.93 -33.36
CA GLY A 58 -4.90 -16.34 -34.53
C GLY A 58 -6.11 -15.48 -34.16
N ARG A 59 -6.90 -15.97 -33.20
CA ARG A 59 -8.06 -15.26 -32.66
C ARG A 59 -7.65 -13.99 -31.90
N GLU A 60 -6.62 -14.06 -31.07
CA GLU A 60 -6.10 -12.90 -30.34
C GLU A 60 -5.55 -11.84 -31.27
N ALA A 61 -4.75 -12.22 -32.27
CA ALA A 61 -4.26 -11.31 -33.30
C ALA A 61 -5.41 -10.66 -34.08
N TRP A 62 -6.45 -11.42 -34.42
CA TRP A 62 -7.62 -10.86 -35.08
C TRP A 62 -8.38 -9.87 -34.20
N LEU A 63 -8.61 -10.20 -32.92
CA LEU A 63 -9.29 -9.33 -31.95
C LEU A 63 -8.49 -8.04 -31.71
N SER A 64 -7.17 -8.13 -31.61
CA SER A 64 -6.28 -6.97 -31.47
C SER A 64 -6.37 -6.06 -32.70
N ALA A 65 -6.27 -6.61 -33.91
CA ALA A 65 -6.43 -5.83 -35.13
C ALA A 65 -7.85 -5.24 -35.28
N ASP A 66 -8.88 -5.91 -34.73
CA ASP A 66 -10.25 -5.40 -34.71
C ASP A 66 -10.44 -4.24 -33.74
N GLN A 67 -9.85 -4.34 -32.54
CA GLN A 67 -9.80 -3.25 -31.58
C GLN A 67 -9.12 -2.01 -32.16
N GLU A 68 -7.99 -2.17 -32.86
CA GLU A 68 -7.30 -1.05 -33.53
C GLU A 68 -8.16 -0.41 -34.62
N ARG A 69 -8.81 -1.21 -35.49
CA ARG A 69 -9.73 -0.67 -36.50
C ARG A 69 -10.89 0.09 -35.87
N HIS A 70 -11.46 -0.43 -34.77
CA HIS A 70 -12.51 0.26 -34.04
C HIS A 70 -12.01 1.55 -33.41
N ALA A 71 -10.83 1.57 -32.78
CA ALA A 71 -10.22 2.77 -32.21
C ALA A 71 -10.02 3.86 -33.27
N LEU A 72 -9.40 3.52 -34.41
CA LEU A 72 -9.21 4.45 -35.54
C LEU A 72 -10.55 4.96 -36.08
N SER A 73 -11.55 4.09 -36.19
CA SER A 73 -12.90 4.51 -36.58
C SER A 73 -13.49 5.51 -35.59
N ARG A 74 -13.36 5.27 -34.27
CA ARG A 74 -13.84 6.18 -33.21
C ARG A 74 -13.11 7.52 -33.22
N GLU A 75 -11.80 7.52 -33.45
CA GLU A 75 -11.00 8.74 -33.55
C GLU A 75 -11.40 9.60 -34.76
N SER A 76 -11.79 8.95 -35.85
CA SER A 76 -12.27 9.63 -37.06
C SER A 76 -13.74 10.07 -37.02
N GLU A 77 -14.47 9.79 -35.93
CA GLU A 77 -15.89 10.15 -35.82
C GLU A 77 -16.09 11.67 -35.76
N THR A 78 -17.02 12.15 -36.57
CA THR A 78 -17.55 13.52 -36.40
C THR A 78 -18.40 13.62 -35.13
N PHE A 79 -18.55 14.83 -34.59
CA PHE A 79 -19.39 15.08 -33.42
C PHE A 79 -20.81 14.49 -33.55
N ASN A 80 -21.47 14.68 -34.70
CA ASN A 80 -22.83 14.17 -34.92
C ASN A 80 -22.89 12.64 -34.98
N GLN A 81 -21.88 11.99 -35.56
CA GLN A 81 -21.77 10.52 -35.57
C GLN A 81 -21.56 9.99 -34.15
N ARG A 82 -20.69 10.64 -33.37
CA ARG A 82 -20.43 10.28 -31.97
C ARG A 82 -21.69 10.43 -31.11
N GLU A 83 -22.42 11.55 -31.24
CA GLU A 83 -23.65 11.76 -30.49
C GLU A 83 -24.75 10.77 -30.88
N SER A 84 -24.92 10.47 -32.17
CA SER A 84 -25.86 9.45 -32.64
C SER A 84 -25.52 8.06 -32.08
N HIS A 85 -24.23 7.71 -32.06
CA HIS A 85 -23.75 6.45 -31.48
C HIS A 85 -24.00 6.39 -29.96
N LEU A 86 -23.60 7.43 -29.21
CA LEU A 86 -23.80 7.48 -27.76
C LEU A 86 -25.29 7.50 -27.39
N SER A 87 -26.12 8.19 -28.16
CA SER A 87 -27.58 8.18 -27.99
C SER A 87 -28.15 6.77 -28.21
N SER A 88 -27.75 6.10 -29.29
CA SER A 88 -28.14 4.72 -29.56
C SER A 88 -27.70 3.76 -28.45
N GLN A 89 -26.49 3.94 -27.93
CA GLN A 89 -25.97 3.14 -26.81
C GLN A 89 -26.75 3.41 -25.52
N ARG A 90 -27.09 4.67 -25.20
CA ARG A 90 -27.94 5.01 -24.04
C ARG A 90 -29.30 4.33 -24.14
N ILE A 91 -29.94 4.38 -25.32
CA ILE A 91 -31.23 3.72 -25.55
C ILE A 91 -31.11 2.20 -25.35
N LEU A 92 -30.11 1.57 -25.97
CA LEU A 92 -29.87 0.13 -25.82
C LEU A 92 -29.69 -0.25 -24.34
N THR A 93 -28.81 0.46 -23.62
CA THR A 93 -28.59 0.19 -22.19
C THR A 93 -29.85 0.40 -21.34
N ALA A 94 -30.67 1.41 -21.64
CA ALA A 94 -31.93 1.63 -20.94
C ALA A 94 -32.95 0.53 -21.23
N THR A 95 -33.05 0.06 -22.48
CA THR A 95 -33.93 -1.06 -22.84
C THR A 95 -33.52 -2.36 -22.15
N LEU A 96 -32.22 -2.68 -22.13
CA LEU A 96 -31.70 -3.85 -21.41
C LEU A 96 -32.01 -3.73 -19.91
N ARG A 97 -31.71 -2.58 -19.29
CA ARG A 97 -32.01 -2.33 -17.86
C ARG A 97 -33.48 -2.41 -17.51
N SER A 98 -34.38 -2.08 -18.44
CA SER A 98 -35.84 -2.19 -18.21
C SER A 98 -36.34 -3.64 -18.20
N GLN A 99 -35.57 -4.57 -18.76
CA GLN A 99 -35.89 -5.98 -18.88
C GLN A 99 -35.10 -6.85 -17.89
N GLU A 100 -34.21 -6.26 -17.08
CA GLU A 100 -33.41 -6.97 -16.08
C GLU A 100 -34.29 -7.65 -15.03
N SER A 101 -33.95 -8.90 -14.73
CA SER A 101 -34.47 -9.58 -13.55
C SER A 101 -33.93 -8.95 -12.26
N LEU A 102 -34.56 -9.26 -11.13
CA LEU A 102 -34.10 -8.78 -9.82
C LEU A 102 -32.68 -9.26 -9.49
N GLU A 103 -32.35 -10.51 -9.83
CA GLU A 103 -31.03 -11.10 -9.60
C GLU A 103 -29.95 -10.40 -10.45
N GLU A 104 -30.22 -10.20 -11.74
CA GLU A 104 -29.31 -9.47 -12.64
C GLU A 104 -29.10 -8.03 -12.18
N ARG A 105 -30.18 -7.37 -11.74
CA ARG A 105 -30.11 -6.01 -11.21
C ARG A 105 -29.29 -5.94 -9.93
N GLU A 106 -29.45 -6.89 -9.01
CA GLU A 106 -28.67 -6.94 -7.79
C GLU A 106 -27.18 -7.21 -8.07
N ALA A 107 -26.88 -8.13 -9.00
CA ALA A 107 -25.51 -8.40 -9.45
C ALA A 107 -24.86 -7.19 -10.14
N HIS A 108 -25.61 -6.46 -10.96
CA HIS A 108 -25.12 -5.21 -11.58
C HIS A 108 -24.83 -4.15 -10.51
N LEU A 109 -25.75 -3.94 -9.56
CA LEU A 109 -25.58 -2.94 -8.49
C LEU A 109 -24.45 -3.32 -7.51
N SER A 110 -24.26 -4.61 -7.23
CA SER A 110 -23.14 -5.06 -6.39
C SER A 110 -21.80 -4.82 -7.09
N ALA A 111 -21.69 -5.15 -8.37
CA ALA A 111 -20.51 -4.87 -9.17
C ALA A 111 -20.21 -3.36 -9.30
N ASP A 112 -21.25 -2.52 -9.42
CA ASP A 112 -21.09 -1.05 -9.40
C ASP A 112 -20.55 -0.56 -8.05
N ARG A 113 -21.06 -1.08 -6.93
CA ARG A 113 -20.56 -0.72 -5.59
C ARG A 113 -19.10 -1.11 -5.42
N GLU A 114 -18.71 -2.29 -5.88
CA GLU A 114 -17.32 -2.77 -5.83
C GLU A 114 -16.40 -1.92 -6.69
N ARG A 115 -16.78 -1.62 -7.94
CA ARG A 115 -16.02 -0.69 -8.81
C ARG A 115 -15.85 0.68 -8.17
N HIS A 116 -16.90 1.22 -7.56
CA HIS A 116 -16.84 2.50 -6.87
C HIS A 116 -15.92 2.43 -5.64
N ALA A 117 -15.97 1.35 -4.85
CA ALA A 117 -15.07 1.15 -3.72
C ALA A 117 -13.60 1.12 -4.15
N LEU A 118 -13.27 0.31 -5.18
CA LEU A 118 -11.93 0.23 -5.75
C LEU A 118 -11.45 1.58 -6.32
N SER A 119 -12.34 2.31 -7.00
CA SER A 119 -12.04 3.67 -7.46
C SER A 119 -11.68 4.57 -6.29
N CYS A 120 -12.47 4.56 -5.21
CA CYS A 120 -12.21 5.36 -4.01
C CYS A 120 -10.93 4.96 -3.27
N GLU A 121 -10.56 3.68 -3.27
CA GLU A 121 -9.31 3.21 -2.67
C GLU A 121 -8.07 3.68 -3.44
N SER A 122 -8.19 3.79 -4.77
CA SER A 122 -7.12 4.29 -5.64
C SER A 122 -6.99 5.81 -5.71
N GLU A 123 -7.90 6.57 -5.07
CA GLU A 123 -7.91 8.03 -5.10
C GLU A 123 -6.66 8.65 -4.45
N THR A 124 -6.08 9.62 -5.15
CA THR A 124 -5.12 10.54 -4.53
C THR A 124 -5.82 11.45 -3.52
N PHE A 125 -5.05 12.04 -2.61
CA PHE A 125 -5.59 12.99 -1.61
C PHE A 125 -6.38 14.13 -2.25
N THR A 126 -5.88 14.69 -3.36
CA THR A 126 -6.52 15.79 -4.09
C THR A 126 -7.82 15.38 -4.76
N GLU A 127 -7.86 14.20 -5.37
CA GLU A 127 -9.08 13.65 -6.00
C GLU A 127 -10.16 13.38 -4.95
N ARG A 128 -9.76 12.83 -3.80
CA ARG A 128 -10.67 12.60 -2.67
C ARG A 128 -11.25 13.90 -2.13
N GLU A 129 -10.42 14.92 -1.92
CA GLU A 129 -10.91 16.24 -1.46
C GLU A 129 -11.82 16.89 -2.50
N LEU A 130 -11.50 16.78 -3.79
CA LEU A 130 -12.36 17.27 -4.86
C LEU A 130 -13.74 16.58 -4.81
N ARG A 131 -13.77 15.23 -4.78
CA ARG A 131 -15.03 14.45 -4.71
C ARG A 131 -15.86 14.82 -3.48
N LEU A 132 -15.24 14.91 -2.30
CA LEU A 132 -15.94 15.29 -1.07
C LEU A 132 -16.43 16.74 -1.12
N SER A 133 -15.66 17.66 -1.70
CA SER A 133 -16.10 19.06 -1.88
C SER A 133 -17.28 19.16 -2.85
N SER A 134 -17.23 18.46 -3.99
CA SER A 134 -18.34 18.37 -4.94
C SER A 134 -19.58 17.77 -4.28
N GLN A 135 -19.43 16.72 -3.47
CA GLN A 135 -20.56 16.12 -2.74
C GLN A 135 -21.17 17.11 -1.72
N ARG A 136 -20.36 17.90 -1.01
CA ARG A 136 -20.86 18.95 -0.11
C ARG A 136 -21.65 20.01 -0.88
N ILE A 137 -21.12 20.46 -2.03
CA ILE A 137 -21.76 21.46 -2.90
C ILE A 137 -23.12 20.95 -3.42
N LEU A 138 -23.20 19.68 -3.83
CA LEU A 138 -24.44 19.10 -4.34
C LEU A 138 -25.48 18.86 -3.23
N THR A 139 -25.05 18.47 -2.04
CA THR A 139 -25.97 18.12 -0.94
C THR A 139 -26.47 19.32 -0.14
N ALA A 140 -25.71 20.42 -0.07
CA ALA A 140 -26.11 21.63 0.65
C ALA A 140 -27.42 22.27 0.16
N PRO A 141 -27.64 22.52 -1.15
CA PRO A 141 -28.88 23.13 -1.63
C PRO A 141 -30.08 22.21 -1.41
N LEU A 142 -29.92 20.90 -1.63
CA LEU A 142 -30.97 19.91 -1.34
C LEU A 142 -31.42 19.99 0.12
N ARG A 143 -30.47 20.04 1.06
CA ARG A 143 -30.76 20.20 2.50
C ARG A 143 -31.41 21.53 2.86
N SER A 144 -31.11 22.60 2.14
CA SER A 144 -31.69 23.93 2.38
C SER A 144 -33.14 24.04 1.90
N GLN A 145 -33.54 23.18 0.95
CA GLN A 145 -34.86 23.13 0.36
C GLN A 145 -35.73 22.00 0.94
N GLU A 146 -35.18 21.18 1.84
CA GLU A 146 -35.91 20.10 2.53
C GLU A 146 -37.18 20.66 3.20
N SER A 147 -38.30 19.98 2.96
CA SER A 147 -39.50 20.23 3.74
C SER A 147 -39.30 19.80 5.20
N ILE A 148 -40.19 20.26 6.09
CA ILE A 148 -40.13 19.87 7.51
C ILE A 148 -40.28 18.34 7.64
N GLU A 149 -41.21 17.75 6.89
CA GLU A 149 -41.46 16.29 6.89
C GLU A 149 -40.24 15.50 6.40
N GLU A 150 -39.61 15.94 5.30
CA GLU A 150 -38.40 15.31 4.76
C GLU A 150 -37.22 15.40 5.74
N ARG A 151 -37.08 16.56 6.40
CA ARG A 151 -36.06 16.77 7.42
C ARG A 151 -36.28 15.87 8.63
N GLU A 152 -37.51 15.73 9.10
CA GLU A 152 -37.86 14.85 10.23
C GLU A 152 -37.61 13.39 9.89
N ALA A 153 -38.03 12.93 8.71
CA ALA A 153 -37.75 11.57 8.23
C ALA A 153 -36.24 11.28 8.12
N ARG A 154 -35.44 12.25 7.63
CA ARG A 154 -33.98 12.11 7.57
C ARG A 154 -33.36 12.02 8.96
N LEU A 155 -33.84 12.83 9.91
CA LEU A 155 -33.35 12.80 11.29
C LEU A 155 -33.75 11.51 12.00
N SER A 156 -34.96 11.00 11.81
CA SER A 156 -35.39 9.72 12.38
C SER A 156 -34.55 8.55 11.84
N ALA A 157 -34.35 8.48 10.51
CA ALA A 157 -33.50 7.46 9.90
C ALA A 157 -32.03 7.55 10.36
N ASN A 158 -31.52 8.76 10.62
CA ASN A 158 -30.19 8.93 11.22
C ASN A 158 -30.12 8.40 12.65
N LEU A 159 -31.15 8.67 13.46
CA LEU A 159 -31.25 8.16 14.82
C LEU A 159 -31.27 6.64 14.82
N GLU A 160 -32.11 6.01 13.99
CA GLU A 160 -32.19 4.55 13.85
C GLU A 160 -30.85 3.91 13.45
N ARG A 161 -30.14 4.51 12.48
CA ARG A 161 -28.79 4.04 12.11
C ARG A 161 -27.81 4.14 13.27
N HIS A 162 -27.84 5.23 14.03
CA HIS A 162 -26.98 5.39 15.20
C HIS A 162 -27.35 4.44 16.33
N THR A 163 -28.62 4.12 16.56
CA THR A 163 -29.04 3.16 17.58
C THR A 163 -28.57 1.76 17.22
N LEU A 164 -28.78 1.32 15.96
CA LEU A 164 -28.28 0.03 15.48
C LEU A 164 -26.75 -0.07 15.57
N SER A 165 -26.04 0.99 15.17
CA SER A 165 -24.58 1.05 15.31
C SER A 165 -24.13 0.90 16.77
N ARG A 166 -24.86 1.49 17.74
CA ARG A 166 -24.57 1.38 19.17
C ARG A 166 -24.86 0.00 19.74
N GLU A 167 -25.87 -0.70 19.21
CA GLU A 167 -26.20 -2.08 19.60
C GLU A 167 -25.12 -3.06 19.14
N MET A 168 -24.48 -2.77 18.00
CA MET A 168 -23.38 -3.58 17.45
C MET A 168 -21.98 -3.21 17.99
N GLU A 169 -21.86 -2.18 18.83
CA GLU A 169 -20.57 -1.74 19.39
C GLU A 169 -19.91 -2.86 20.23
N SER A 170 -18.63 -3.11 19.99
CA SER A 170 -17.82 -3.91 20.91
C SER A 170 -17.65 -3.21 22.27
N LEU A 171 -17.30 -3.98 23.30
CA LEU A 171 -17.07 -3.42 24.65
C LEU A 171 -15.99 -2.32 24.65
N SER A 172 -14.90 -2.52 23.91
CA SER A 172 -13.82 -1.54 23.80
C SER A 172 -14.27 -0.24 23.10
N GLU A 173 -15.05 -0.35 22.03
CA GLU A 173 -15.57 0.82 21.30
C GLU A 173 -16.55 1.61 22.18
N ARG A 174 -17.42 0.90 22.89
CA ARG A 174 -18.39 1.48 23.82
C ARG A 174 -17.70 2.23 24.96
N GLU A 175 -16.62 1.67 25.51
CA GLU A 175 -15.80 2.33 26.53
C GLU A 175 -15.16 3.61 25.98
N ARG A 176 -14.54 3.54 24.81
CA ARG A 176 -13.90 4.70 24.18
C ARG A 176 -14.90 5.83 23.95
N ARG A 177 -16.07 5.52 23.38
CA ARG A 177 -17.15 6.49 23.17
C ARG A 177 -17.62 7.12 24.48
N ARG A 178 -17.83 6.33 25.55
CA ARG A 178 -18.21 6.87 26.87
C ARG A 178 -17.13 7.78 27.47
N THR A 179 -15.84 7.48 27.24
CA THR A 179 -14.76 8.36 27.69
C THR A 179 -14.77 9.68 26.92
N GLU A 180 -14.94 9.65 25.60
CA GLU A 180 -15.04 10.84 24.75
C GLU A 180 -16.26 11.69 25.14
N GLU A 181 -17.40 11.07 25.40
CA GLU A 181 -18.63 11.73 25.86
C GLU A 181 -18.45 12.40 27.23
N ARG A 182 -17.82 11.71 28.18
CA ARG A 182 -17.46 12.30 29.50
C ARG A 182 -16.54 13.50 29.35
N ILE A 183 -15.52 13.40 28.48
CA ILE A 183 -14.60 14.51 28.21
C ILE A 183 -15.36 15.69 27.58
N GLY A 184 -16.26 15.43 26.63
CA GLY A 184 -17.11 16.45 26.01
C GLY A 184 -17.99 17.18 27.03
N ASN A 185 -18.68 16.44 27.90
CA ASN A 185 -19.52 17.02 28.95
C ASN A 185 -18.71 17.84 29.95
N MET A 186 -17.53 17.36 30.37
CA MET A 186 -16.63 18.15 31.21
C MET A 186 -16.21 19.48 30.57
N ARG A 187 -16.01 19.51 29.24
CA ARG A 187 -15.67 20.74 28.51
C ARG A 187 -16.84 21.72 28.36
N GLN A 188 -18.09 21.26 28.48
CA GLN A 188 -19.25 22.16 28.40
C GLN A 188 -19.49 22.92 29.72
N ILE A 189 -19.12 22.32 30.84
CA ILE A 189 -19.35 22.86 32.19
C ILE A 189 -18.08 23.55 32.73
N GLU A 190 -16.98 23.56 31.96
CA GLU A 190 -15.70 24.14 32.39
C GLU A 190 -15.84 25.65 32.69
N THR A 191 -15.27 26.11 33.81
CA THR A 191 -15.17 27.55 34.09
C THR A 191 -14.16 28.21 33.14
N ALA A 192 -14.21 29.53 33.01
CA ALA A 192 -13.26 30.27 32.16
C ALA A 192 -11.79 29.99 32.55
N GLU A 193 -11.49 29.89 33.85
CA GLU A 193 -10.17 29.54 34.37
C GLU A 193 -9.75 28.11 34.00
N GLN A 194 -10.65 27.13 34.14
CA GLN A 194 -10.39 25.75 33.75
C GLN A 194 -10.15 25.61 32.24
N ARG A 195 -10.94 26.32 31.43
CA ARG A 195 -10.74 26.42 29.98
C ARG A 195 -9.36 26.99 29.65
N GLN A 196 -8.97 28.08 30.30
CA GLN A 196 -7.70 28.74 30.03
C GLN A 196 -6.51 27.86 30.46
N SER A 197 -6.62 27.15 31.57
CA SER A 197 -5.64 26.15 32.01
C SER A 197 -5.50 25.00 30.99
N ARG A 198 -6.63 24.46 30.50
CA ARG A 198 -6.63 23.41 29.46
C ARG A 198 -5.98 23.88 28.17
N LEU A 199 -6.38 25.05 27.65
CA LEU A 199 -5.78 25.63 26.45
C LEU A 199 -4.30 25.98 26.65
N GLY A 200 -3.90 26.36 27.87
CA GLY A 200 -2.49 26.49 28.26
C GLY A 200 -1.74 25.17 28.17
N ALA A 201 -2.30 24.09 28.71
CA ALA A 201 -1.73 22.74 28.63
C ALA A 201 -1.66 22.23 27.19
N ASP A 202 -2.68 22.47 26.37
CA ASP A 202 -2.70 22.10 24.95
C ASP A 202 -1.63 22.87 24.16
N ARG A 203 -1.45 24.17 24.44
CA ARG A 203 -0.35 24.97 23.89
C ARG A 203 1.03 24.46 24.33
N ALA A 204 1.20 24.13 25.61
CA ALA A 204 2.44 23.56 26.11
C ALA A 204 2.78 22.23 25.42
N ARG A 205 1.80 21.35 25.24
CA ARG A 205 1.97 20.10 24.46
C ARG A 205 2.35 20.37 23.02
N TYR A 206 1.71 21.35 22.38
CA TYR A 206 2.04 21.75 21.02
C TYR A 206 3.49 22.25 20.91
N HIS A 207 3.95 23.10 21.83
CA HIS A 207 5.32 23.59 21.86
C HIS A 207 6.34 22.47 22.13
N VAL A 208 6.05 21.56 23.06
CA VAL A 208 6.88 20.37 23.32
C VAL A 208 6.94 19.48 22.08
N ASN A 209 5.82 19.24 21.39
CA ASN A 209 5.79 18.44 20.18
C ASN A 209 6.62 19.08 19.06
N ARG A 210 6.49 20.40 18.86
CA ARG A 210 7.29 21.17 17.90
C ARG A 210 8.80 21.13 18.21
N PHE A 211 9.16 21.16 19.49
CA PHE A 211 10.53 20.96 19.96
C PHE A 211 11.05 19.56 19.64
N ILE A 212 10.24 18.52 19.88
CA ILE A 212 10.58 17.12 19.57
C ILE A 212 10.70 16.88 18.06
N THR A 213 9.84 17.50 17.23
CA THR A 213 9.87 17.34 15.77
C THR A 213 11.00 18.09 15.08
N GLY A 214 11.78 18.89 15.82
CA GLY A 214 12.92 19.66 15.31
C GLY A 214 12.54 20.95 14.59
N GLU A 215 11.33 21.45 14.83
CA GLU A 215 10.79 22.68 14.23
C GLU A 215 10.85 23.88 15.19
N ALA A 216 11.53 23.71 16.34
CA ALA A 216 11.72 24.76 17.33
C ALA A 216 12.89 25.69 16.97
N ASP A 217 12.70 26.99 17.20
CA ASP A 217 13.79 27.95 17.21
C ASP A 217 14.50 27.97 18.58
N GLU A 218 15.65 28.67 18.67
CA GLU A 218 16.43 28.80 19.90
C GLU A 218 15.65 29.39 21.09
N SER A 219 14.72 30.32 20.82
CA SER A 219 13.89 30.93 21.87
C SER A 219 12.89 29.93 22.44
N LEU A 220 12.33 29.07 21.58
CA LEU A 220 11.41 28.01 21.96
C LEU A 220 12.12 26.89 22.71
N GLU A 221 13.36 26.57 22.32
CA GLU A 221 14.22 25.63 23.04
C GLU A 221 14.49 26.10 24.47
N TYR A 222 14.90 27.36 24.66
CA TYR A 222 15.09 27.94 25.99
C TYR A 222 13.80 27.93 26.82
N TYR A 223 12.67 28.32 26.22
CA TYR A 223 11.37 28.35 26.90
C TYR A 223 10.88 26.95 27.32
N VAL A 224 10.97 25.97 26.42
CA VAL A 224 10.52 24.60 26.72
C VAL A 224 11.39 23.96 27.80
N THR A 225 12.71 24.09 27.69
CA THR A 225 13.67 23.48 28.63
C THR A 225 13.62 24.10 30.03
N ASN A 226 13.50 25.43 30.13
CA ASN A 226 13.57 26.12 31.44
C ASN A 226 12.21 26.43 32.06
N ILE A 227 11.15 26.61 31.26
CA ILE A 227 9.84 27.09 31.76
C ILE A 227 8.77 26.00 31.73
N ILE A 228 8.73 25.16 30.69
CA ILE A 228 7.73 24.08 30.58
C ILE A 228 8.21 22.79 31.26
N MET A 229 9.52 22.51 31.23
CA MET A 229 10.14 21.30 31.79
C MET A 229 10.89 21.47 33.15
N PRO A 230 10.55 22.36 34.10
CA PRO A 230 11.27 22.45 35.36
C PRO A 230 11.08 21.17 36.19
N TRP A 231 12.15 20.41 36.37
CA TRP A 231 12.16 19.13 37.11
C TRP A 231 11.95 19.26 38.63
N GLU A 232 11.81 20.48 39.15
CA GLU A 232 11.59 20.77 40.57
C GLU A 232 10.16 20.42 41.04
N ASN A 233 9.17 20.37 40.15
CA ASN A 233 7.78 20.02 40.52
C ASN A 233 7.38 18.64 39.98
N LYS A 234 7.84 17.57 40.63
CA LYS A 234 7.68 16.17 40.18
C LYS A 234 6.29 15.59 40.41
N LYS A 235 5.32 15.97 39.58
CA LYS A 235 4.25 15.05 39.15
C LYS A 235 4.32 14.92 37.63
N LYS A 236 4.47 13.70 37.12
CA LYS A 236 4.44 13.34 35.68
C LYS A 236 5.67 13.73 34.83
N ALA A 237 6.77 14.20 35.43
CA ALA A 237 8.01 14.50 34.70
C ALA A 237 8.58 13.30 33.90
N GLY A 238 8.31 12.06 34.32
CA GLY A 238 8.70 10.85 33.58
C GLY A 238 8.01 10.68 32.23
N PHE A 239 6.90 11.38 31.96
CA PHE A 239 6.24 11.39 30.65
C PHE A 239 6.83 12.43 29.69
N MET A 240 7.80 13.22 30.15
CA MET A 240 8.44 14.28 29.37
C MET A 240 9.95 14.00 29.28
N TYR A 241 10.31 12.87 28.68
CA TYR A 241 11.69 12.51 28.41
C TYR A 241 12.29 13.36 27.27
N SER A 242 13.49 13.90 27.46
CA SER A 242 14.25 14.68 26.47
C SER A 242 15.66 14.11 26.31
N SER A 243 15.98 13.62 25.12
CA SER A 243 17.31 13.07 24.80
C SER A 243 18.46 14.07 24.88
N ARG A 244 18.18 15.38 24.95
CA ARG A 244 19.18 16.45 25.09
C ARG A 244 19.64 16.69 26.52
N ILE A 245 18.93 16.14 27.50
CA ILE A 245 19.26 16.28 28.92
C ILE A 245 20.08 15.06 29.34
N ASP A 246 21.27 15.29 29.88
CA ASP A 246 22.06 14.22 30.50
C ASP A 246 21.49 13.85 31.87
N TYR A 247 20.43 13.04 31.86
CA TYR A 247 19.75 12.59 33.07
C TYR A 247 20.67 11.83 34.04
N ALA A 248 21.74 11.21 33.55
CA ALA A 248 22.68 10.46 34.38
C ALA A 248 23.42 11.37 35.38
N SER A 249 23.62 12.64 35.03
CA SER A 249 24.23 13.64 35.91
C SER A 249 23.32 14.08 37.08
N TYR A 250 22.00 13.89 36.96
CA TYR A 250 21.00 14.37 37.93
C TYR A 250 20.42 13.29 38.83
N ALA A 251 20.40 12.04 38.38
CA ALA A 251 19.88 10.92 39.17
C ALA A 251 20.53 9.59 38.76
N SER A 252 21.03 8.86 39.76
CA SER A 252 21.50 7.48 39.58
C SER A 252 20.55 6.53 40.29
N VAL A 253 20.00 5.58 39.54
CA VAL A 253 19.16 4.48 40.07
C VAL A 253 20.03 3.38 40.71
N GLY A 254 21.34 3.42 40.46
CA GLY A 254 22.31 2.42 40.93
C GLY A 254 22.39 1.17 40.03
N CYS A 255 23.21 0.21 40.43
CA CYS A 255 23.33 -1.08 39.74
C CYS A 255 22.18 -2.03 40.11
N MET A 256 21.78 -2.88 39.16
CA MET A 256 20.87 -3.99 39.44
C MET A 256 21.65 -5.06 40.23
N THR A 257 21.27 -5.28 41.47
CA THR A 257 21.99 -6.17 42.41
C THR A 257 21.07 -7.16 43.10
N GLU A 258 19.76 -6.92 43.10
CA GLU A 258 18.77 -7.80 43.70
C GLU A 258 18.35 -8.84 42.67
N ILE A 259 18.37 -10.13 43.00
CA ILE A 259 17.96 -11.20 42.08
C ILE A 259 16.50 -11.56 42.39
N CYS A 260 15.65 -11.65 41.36
CA CYS A 260 14.28 -12.10 41.53
C CYS A 260 14.23 -13.61 41.84
N ASN A 261 13.57 -13.99 42.93
CA ASN A 261 13.44 -15.39 43.35
C ASN A 261 12.62 -16.29 42.40
N PHE A 262 11.92 -15.72 41.41
CA PHE A 262 11.03 -16.47 40.51
C PHE A 262 11.57 -16.62 39.09
N CYS A 263 12.36 -15.66 38.60
CA CYS A 263 12.81 -15.63 37.21
C CYS A 263 14.29 -15.23 37.06
N ASP A 264 15.03 -15.15 38.17
CA ASP A 264 16.46 -14.79 38.23
C ASP A 264 16.82 -13.42 37.61
N ALA A 265 15.82 -12.59 37.29
CA ALA A 265 16.04 -11.25 36.76
C ALA A 265 16.74 -10.36 37.79
N LEU A 266 17.75 -9.62 37.35
CA LEU A 266 18.40 -8.59 38.14
C LEU A 266 17.49 -7.36 38.28
N LYS A 267 17.37 -6.85 39.50
CA LYS A 267 16.47 -5.78 39.92
C LYS A 267 17.20 -4.67 40.66
N TRP A 268 16.60 -3.48 40.66
CA TRP A 268 17.03 -2.38 41.53
C TRP A 268 16.39 -2.46 42.92
N LYS A 269 17.08 -1.97 43.95
CA LYS A 269 16.64 -2.05 45.37
C LYS A 269 15.24 -1.51 45.66
N LYS A 270 14.79 -0.49 44.91
CA LYS A 270 13.47 0.14 45.09
C LYS A 270 12.45 -0.26 44.00
N GLU A 271 12.77 -1.26 43.19
CA GLU A 271 11.90 -1.72 42.13
C GLU A 271 10.81 -2.65 42.66
N ALA A 272 9.55 -2.36 42.31
CA ALA A 272 8.41 -3.13 42.76
C ALA A 272 8.54 -4.63 42.40
N ASN A 273 8.06 -5.51 43.28
CA ASN A 273 8.23 -6.97 43.13
C ASN A 273 7.58 -7.54 41.86
N GLY A 274 6.57 -6.87 41.31
CA GLY A 274 5.85 -7.31 40.13
C GLY A 274 6.46 -6.92 38.78
N MET A 275 7.51 -6.10 38.72
CA MET A 275 7.99 -5.52 37.44
C MET A 275 8.59 -6.54 36.47
N CYS A 276 9.20 -7.62 36.97
CA CYS A 276 9.88 -8.62 36.12
C CYS A 276 8.97 -9.79 35.70
N CYS A 277 8.28 -10.41 36.66
CA CYS A 277 7.47 -11.62 36.43
C CYS A 277 6.08 -11.55 37.06
N SER A 278 5.62 -10.35 37.42
CA SER A 278 4.37 -10.14 38.17
C SER A 278 4.30 -10.99 39.45
N SER A 279 5.43 -11.06 40.18
CA SER A 279 5.59 -11.86 41.39
C SER A 279 5.37 -13.36 41.16
N GLY A 280 5.94 -13.91 40.08
CA GLY A 280 5.89 -15.34 39.75
C GLY A 280 4.65 -15.78 38.96
N LYS A 281 3.76 -14.85 38.58
CA LYS A 281 2.59 -15.16 37.74
C LYS A 281 2.95 -15.39 36.27
N VAL A 282 4.06 -14.80 35.82
CA VAL A 282 4.57 -14.95 34.46
C VAL A 282 5.81 -15.81 34.50
N VAL A 283 5.76 -16.99 33.87
CA VAL A 283 6.92 -17.84 33.66
C VAL A 283 7.63 -17.37 32.39
N VAL A 284 8.75 -16.68 32.57
CA VAL A 284 9.62 -16.28 31.45
C VAL A 284 10.61 -17.41 31.23
N GLN A 285 10.60 -18.01 30.03
CA GLN A 285 11.59 -19.02 29.68
C GLN A 285 12.96 -18.34 29.52
N ASN A 286 14.00 -18.93 30.11
CA ASN A 286 15.36 -18.41 29.94
C ASN A 286 15.76 -18.50 28.46
N PHE A 287 16.37 -17.44 27.95
CA PHE A 287 16.93 -17.44 26.60
C PHE A 287 17.99 -18.52 26.48
N GLN A 288 17.95 -19.27 25.37
CA GLN A 288 19.07 -20.14 25.04
C GLN A 288 20.29 -19.30 24.71
N ASP A 289 21.46 -19.78 25.15
CA ASP A 289 22.72 -19.14 24.84
C ASP A 289 22.90 -19.04 23.31
N PRO A 290 23.30 -17.87 22.77
CA PRO A 290 23.57 -17.75 21.35
C PRO A 290 24.77 -18.62 20.95
N PRO A 291 24.87 -19.01 19.66
CA PRO A 291 26.04 -19.72 19.15
C PRO A 291 27.35 -19.02 19.51
N ASN A 292 28.41 -19.79 19.80
CA ASN A 292 29.66 -19.29 20.38
C ASN A 292 30.27 -18.11 19.61
N ILE A 293 30.25 -18.16 18.26
CA ILE A 293 30.74 -17.07 17.41
C ILE A 293 29.99 -15.76 17.71
N ILE A 294 28.66 -15.78 17.74
CA ILE A 294 27.84 -14.61 18.07
C ILE A 294 28.09 -14.13 19.50
N LYS A 295 28.19 -15.06 20.46
CA LYS A 295 28.48 -14.75 21.87
C LYS A 295 29.81 -14.01 22.03
N THR A 296 30.87 -14.50 21.39
CA THR A 296 32.20 -13.88 21.45
C THR A 296 32.26 -12.52 20.73
N LEU A 297 31.53 -12.36 19.62
CA LEU A 297 31.41 -11.09 18.88
C LEU A 297 30.69 -10.01 19.69
N ILE A 298 29.60 -10.36 20.38
CA ILE A 298 28.82 -9.40 21.18
C ILE A 298 29.56 -9.02 22.46
N ASN A 299 30.23 -9.98 23.10
CA ASN A 299 30.94 -9.75 24.36
C ASN A 299 32.32 -9.09 24.19
N GLY A 300 32.76 -8.84 22.96
CA GLY A 300 34.05 -8.18 22.70
C GLY A 300 35.26 -9.11 22.74
N ASN A 301 35.06 -10.42 22.88
CA ASN A 301 36.14 -11.41 23.01
C ASN A 301 36.70 -11.86 21.65
N HIS A 302 36.01 -11.56 20.55
CA HIS A 302 36.48 -11.88 19.20
C HIS A 302 37.34 -10.73 18.61
N PRO A 303 38.43 -11.00 17.86
CA PRO A 303 39.26 -9.94 17.26
C PRO A 303 38.48 -8.95 16.38
N GLN A 304 37.45 -9.43 15.68
CA GLN A 304 36.57 -8.62 14.83
C GLN A 304 35.34 -8.04 15.54
N SER A 305 35.23 -8.14 16.87
CA SER A 305 34.03 -7.66 17.61
C SER A 305 33.71 -6.20 17.33
N LYS A 306 34.73 -5.33 17.34
CA LYS A 306 34.55 -3.89 17.08
C LYS A 306 34.08 -3.62 15.66
N HIS A 307 34.65 -4.32 14.67
CA HIS A 307 34.23 -4.20 13.27
C HIS A 307 32.80 -4.71 13.08
N PHE A 308 32.48 -5.86 13.67
CA PHE A 308 31.15 -6.47 13.64
C PHE A 308 30.09 -5.55 14.24
N LEU A 309 30.29 -5.04 15.46
CA LEU A 309 29.31 -4.17 16.12
C LEU A 309 29.09 -2.86 15.35
N ASN A 310 30.15 -2.26 14.79
CA ASN A 310 30.04 -1.06 13.96
C ASN A 310 29.27 -1.32 12.64
N ASN A 311 29.37 -2.52 12.08
CA ASN A 311 28.77 -2.90 10.80
C ASN A 311 27.64 -3.95 10.93
N ILE A 312 27.05 -4.11 12.13
CA ILE A 312 26.14 -5.23 12.43
C ILE A 312 24.93 -5.27 11.50
N ARG A 313 24.42 -4.09 11.12
CA ARG A 313 23.31 -3.97 10.16
C ARG A 313 23.69 -4.47 8.77
N SER A 314 24.93 -4.22 8.32
CA SER A 314 25.43 -4.70 7.04
C SER A 314 25.70 -6.22 7.08
N TYR A 315 26.24 -6.76 8.19
CA TYR A 315 26.34 -8.21 8.37
C TYR A 315 24.96 -8.88 8.33
N ASN A 316 23.98 -8.37 9.09
CA ASN A 316 22.61 -8.89 9.03
C ASN A 316 22.03 -8.79 7.61
N SER A 317 22.34 -7.71 6.88
CA SER A 317 21.90 -7.53 5.50
C SER A 317 22.54 -8.50 4.50
N ALA A 318 23.77 -8.97 4.78
CA ALA A 318 24.46 -9.96 3.94
C ALA A 318 23.87 -11.37 4.06
N PHE A 319 23.19 -11.66 5.18
CA PHE A 319 22.54 -12.95 5.45
C PHE A 319 21.00 -12.91 5.33
N GLN A 320 20.40 -11.75 5.09
CA GLN A 320 18.94 -11.64 4.96
C GLN A 320 18.43 -12.35 3.69
N MET A 321 17.31 -13.05 3.80
CA MET A 321 16.68 -13.74 2.68
C MET A 321 15.73 -12.84 1.87
N THR A 322 15.12 -11.86 2.52
CA THR A 322 14.17 -10.94 1.90
C THR A 322 14.69 -9.52 1.97
N SER A 323 14.44 -8.71 0.95
CA SER A 323 14.66 -7.27 1.07
C SER A 323 13.51 -6.61 1.83
N PHE A 324 13.79 -5.46 2.42
CA PHE A 324 12.82 -4.67 3.15
C PHE A 324 12.08 -3.72 2.20
N GLY A 325 10.78 -3.95 2.02
CA GLY A 325 9.92 -3.09 1.22
C GLY A 325 9.08 -2.18 2.11
N ALA A 326 9.24 -0.88 1.99
CA ALA A 326 8.39 0.08 2.68
C ALA A 326 8.29 1.39 1.92
N LYS A 327 7.15 2.07 2.02
CA LYS A 327 7.01 3.45 1.57
C LYS A 327 7.73 4.36 2.56
N GLN A 328 9.00 4.62 2.28
CA GLN A 328 9.81 5.53 3.07
C GLN A 328 9.33 6.96 2.84
N ILE A 329 9.06 7.69 3.93
CA ILE A 329 8.89 9.13 3.86
C ILE A 329 10.28 9.75 4.01
N THR A 330 10.79 10.34 2.93
CA THR A 330 12.01 11.15 2.99
C THR A 330 11.64 12.53 3.51
N GLU A 331 11.78 12.75 4.82
CA GLU A 331 11.71 14.09 5.40
C GLU A 331 13.04 14.85 5.19
N ALA A 332 13.01 16.17 5.36
CA ALA A 332 14.12 17.12 5.13
C ALA A 332 15.49 16.68 5.74
N PRO A 333 16.62 17.27 5.31
CA PRO A 333 17.98 16.69 5.39
C PRO A 333 18.58 16.37 6.78
N PHE A 334 17.83 16.48 7.88
CA PHE A 334 18.40 16.48 9.23
C PHE A 334 17.61 15.66 10.27
N LYS A 335 16.86 14.64 9.84
CA LYS A 335 16.21 13.69 10.76
C LYS A 335 16.82 12.30 10.62
N PRO A 336 17.50 11.75 11.67
CA PRO A 336 18.14 10.43 11.61
C PRO A 336 17.15 9.26 11.76
N THR A 337 15.84 9.52 11.68
CA THR A 337 14.79 8.52 11.90
C THR A 337 14.23 7.99 10.59
N PHE A 338 14.30 6.67 10.41
CA PHE A 338 13.64 5.95 9.33
C PHE A 338 12.13 5.88 9.60
N LYS A 339 11.35 6.67 8.84
CA LYS A 339 9.88 6.67 8.96
C LYS A 339 9.25 5.88 7.82
N VAL A 340 8.48 4.87 8.19
CA VAL A 340 7.66 4.07 7.27
C VAL A 340 6.22 4.53 7.37
N GLN A 341 5.58 4.78 6.22
CA GLN A 341 4.14 5.01 6.15
C GLN A 341 3.44 3.79 5.57
N GLY A 342 2.44 3.27 6.30
CA GLY A 342 1.68 2.10 5.89
C GLY A 342 2.36 0.79 6.30
N GLN A 343 2.16 -0.25 5.50
CA GLN A 343 2.60 -1.61 5.82
C GLN A 343 4.06 -1.85 5.40
N VAL A 344 4.77 -2.63 6.22
CA VAL A 344 6.09 -3.17 5.91
C VAL A 344 5.92 -4.49 5.17
N TYR A 345 6.63 -4.65 4.07
CA TYR A 345 6.65 -5.87 3.27
C TYR A 345 8.03 -6.51 3.30
N HIS A 346 8.06 -7.84 3.39
CA HIS A 346 9.24 -8.63 3.07
C HIS A 346 9.19 -8.98 1.58
N LEU A 347 10.03 -8.34 0.79
CA LEU A 347 10.05 -8.55 -0.65
C LEU A 347 10.99 -9.71 -0.98
N ILE A 348 10.43 -10.73 -1.60
CA ILE A 348 11.19 -11.83 -2.22
C ILE A 348 11.32 -11.45 -3.70
N GLY A 349 12.55 -11.17 -4.13
CA GLY A 349 12.83 -10.92 -5.55
C GLY A 349 12.57 -12.16 -6.41
N SER A 350 12.72 -12.02 -7.73
CA SER A 350 12.70 -13.17 -8.65
C SER A 350 13.63 -14.28 -8.16
N LEU A 351 13.23 -15.55 -8.30
CA LEU A 351 14.11 -16.68 -7.96
C LEU A 351 15.28 -16.80 -8.93
N LEU A 352 15.08 -16.39 -10.19
CA LEU A 352 16.12 -16.30 -11.19
C LEU A 352 16.70 -14.88 -11.18
N PRO A 353 18.01 -14.72 -11.03
CA PRO A 353 18.62 -13.40 -11.03
C PRO A 353 18.67 -12.84 -12.46
N ASP A 354 18.19 -11.62 -12.65
CA ASP A 354 18.39 -10.88 -13.91
C ASP A 354 19.83 -10.33 -14.02
N ASN A 355 20.51 -10.15 -12.88
CA ASN A 355 21.88 -9.64 -12.73
C ASN A 355 22.66 -10.46 -11.67
N GLU A 356 23.42 -9.82 -10.78
CA GLU A 356 24.10 -10.52 -9.67
C GLU A 356 23.11 -11.10 -8.64
N HIS A 357 23.41 -12.29 -8.12
CA HIS A 357 22.60 -12.95 -7.10
C HIS A 357 22.53 -12.13 -5.79
N ARG A 358 21.31 -11.91 -5.29
CA ARG A 358 21.06 -11.18 -4.04
C ARG A 358 20.05 -11.89 -3.14
N PHE A 359 20.19 -11.67 -1.83
CA PHE A 359 19.27 -12.17 -0.80
C PHE A 359 19.04 -13.69 -0.90
N LEU A 360 17.78 -14.15 -0.97
CA LEU A 360 17.40 -15.56 -1.09
C LEU A 360 18.12 -16.28 -2.25
N GLN A 361 18.40 -15.60 -3.36
CA GLN A 361 19.04 -16.20 -4.54
C GLN A 361 20.43 -16.77 -4.22
N ILE A 362 21.15 -16.19 -3.25
CA ILE A 362 22.48 -16.66 -2.84
C ILE A 362 22.39 -18.06 -2.22
N TYR A 363 21.29 -18.38 -1.53
CA TYR A 363 21.11 -19.66 -0.86
C TYR A 363 20.84 -20.82 -1.83
N PHE A 364 20.41 -20.54 -3.08
CA PHE A 364 20.21 -21.57 -4.10
C PHE A 364 21.51 -22.01 -4.81
N ILE A 365 22.63 -21.35 -4.53
CA ILE A 365 23.93 -21.70 -5.13
C ILE A 365 24.52 -22.88 -4.36
N SER A 366 24.75 -24.01 -5.03
CA SER A 366 25.24 -25.23 -4.37
C SER A 366 26.67 -25.10 -3.82
N ASN A 367 27.47 -24.19 -4.38
CA ASN A 367 28.85 -23.96 -3.96
C ASN A 367 28.94 -22.89 -2.84
N TYR A 368 29.26 -23.32 -1.62
CA TYR A 368 29.38 -22.44 -0.46
C TYR A 368 30.46 -21.35 -0.59
N THR A 369 31.57 -21.64 -1.28
CA THR A 369 32.63 -20.66 -1.53
C THR A 369 32.16 -19.59 -2.50
N GLU A 370 31.36 -19.97 -3.49
CA GLU A 370 30.75 -19.02 -4.42
C GLU A 370 29.73 -18.12 -3.73
N GLN A 371 28.92 -18.67 -2.81
CA GLN A 371 28.03 -17.86 -1.97
C GLN A 371 28.80 -16.80 -1.17
N GLN A 372 29.93 -17.20 -0.55
CA GLN A 372 30.78 -16.29 0.21
C GLN A 372 31.36 -15.19 -0.71
N ASN A 373 31.86 -15.56 -1.89
CA ASN A 373 32.39 -14.61 -2.85
C ASN A 373 31.35 -13.59 -3.29
N ILE A 374 30.10 -14.01 -3.51
CA ILE A 374 28.99 -13.13 -3.85
C ILE A 374 28.66 -12.18 -2.69
N ARG A 375 28.61 -12.69 -1.44
CA ARG A 375 28.42 -11.85 -0.25
C ARG A 375 29.52 -10.79 -0.13
N ASN A 376 30.78 -11.17 -0.35
CA ASN A 376 31.92 -10.25 -0.32
C ASN A 376 31.84 -9.17 -1.42
N ARG A 377 31.37 -9.53 -2.64
CA ARG A 377 31.15 -8.56 -3.73
C ARG A 377 30.00 -7.59 -3.43
N ASN A 378 28.90 -8.11 -2.89
CA ASN A 378 27.74 -7.29 -2.51
C ASN A 378 28.04 -6.34 -1.33
N PHE A 379 28.96 -6.72 -0.44
CA PHE A 379 29.31 -5.98 0.76
C PHE A 379 30.84 -5.87 0.94
N PRO A 380 31.54 -5.09 0.08
CA PRO A 380 33.00 -5.02 0.07
C PRO A 380 33.63 -4.44 1.34
N GLN A 381 32.84 -3.73 2.16
CA GLN A 381 33.26 -3.15 3.43
C GLN A 381 33.32 -4.16 4.60
N LEU A 382 32.81 -5.38 4.40
CA LEU A 382 32.75 -6.42 5.44
C LEU A 382 34.01 -7.30 5.43
N ASP A 383 34.31 -7.91 6.58
CA ASP A 383 35.40 -8.87 6.69
C ASP A 383 34.94 -10.22 6.11
N GLY A 384 35.58 -10.63 5.01
CA GLY A 384 35.28 -11.87 4.32
C GLY A 384 35.56 -13.14 5.14
N LEU A 385 36.49 -13.10 6.10
CA LEU A 385 36.73 -14.21 7.03
C LEU A 385 35.55 -14.36 8.00
N LEU A 386 35.08 -13.24 8.54
CA LEU A 386 33.93 -13.25 9.44
C LEU A 386 32.63 -13.67 8.74
N ILE A 387 32.45 -13.29 7.46
CA ILE A 387 31.34 -13.81 6.64
C ILE A 387 31.42 -15.35 6.53
N SER A 388 32.61 -15.91 6.35
CA SER A 388 32.81 -17.36 6.30
C SER A 388 32.42 -18.04 7.62
N GLU A 389 32.89 -17.50 8.75
CA GLU A 389 32.58 -18.03 10.08
C GLU A 389 31.09 -17.99 10.39
N LEU A 390 30.42 -16.87 10.07
CA LEU A 390 28.98 -16.71 10.23
C LEU A 390 28.19 -17.68 9.33
N GLN A 391 28.62 -17.88 8.08
CA GLN A 391 28.00 -18.84 7.17
C GLN A 391 28.14 -20.27 7.69
N ASN A 392 29.34 -20.66 8.13
CA ASN A 392 29.60 -21.98 8.73
C ASN A 392 28.74 -22.22 9.98
N MET A 393 28.64 -21.21 10.84
CA MET A 393 27.78 -21.25 12.02
C MET A 393 26.31 -21.49 11.65
N LEU A 394 25.78 -20.75 10.67
CA LEU A 394 24.40 -20.92 10.22
C LEU A 394 24.13 -22.32 9.65
N HIS A 395 25.09 -22.90 8.93
CA HIS A 395 24.99 -24.27 8.42
C HIS A 395 25.07 -25.34 9.51
N GLN A 396 25.74 -25.07 10.63
CA GLN A 396 25.81 -26.02 11.75
C GLN A 396 24.53 -25.99 12.59
N VAL A 397 23.96 -24.81 12.81
CA VAL A 397 22.79 -24.62 13.67
C VAL A 397 21.49 -25.02 12.98
N ASN A 398 21.34 -24.72 11.68
CA ASN A 398 20.08 -24.92 10.94
C ASN A 398 20.07 -26.22 10.12
N ARG A 399 20.61 -27.32 10.66
CA ARG A 399 20.59 -28.63 10.00
C ARG A 399 19.24 -29.30 10.01
#